data_AF-A0A817RTW0-F1
#
_entry.id   AF-A0A817RTW0-F1
#
_cell.length_a   1.000
_cell.length_b   1.000
_cell.length_c   1.000
_cell.angle_alpha   90.00
_cell.angle_beta   90.00
_cell.angle_gamma   90.00
#
_symmetry.space_group_name_H-M   'P 1'
#
loop_
_entity.id
_entity.type
_entity.pdbx_description
1 polymer ?
#
loop_
_entity_poly.entity_id
_entity_poly.type
_entity_poly.pdbx_seq_one_letter_code
_entity_poly.pdbx_strand_id
1 'polypeptide(L)'
;MSRLTTNFRYAINCLNSNIPNIILENVIVILTNAKKYESPFDLKLLNLHGKVYPFYMQNGAFVSDPKRWTKSIRNELHYDWNNSMNQIKLILETIDSFKQISIDIFLRMKQIRNDIKSIIHQIRLEMIQIQKIQDAIAQLDLTFKQTNRDVATYQDHTRHHIVEKIQQIDAPHHSTLCVNCNQVCHNNCRLNETNIVDAQILSQCLVMKNGKCQQCQNHCSYTNHYHAKKTIQISHETLHDVLSDLKEKYDQTYQNSNNCQEKIITVSETKELLEQALQQKLKEIKNKSIQLNEICSSFNLANEFKDLIRLLKTESNSIRNSETKLKAEKFIRKLNKFIRLIEEKTRK
;
A
#
# COMPACT_ATOMS: atom_id res chain seq x y z
N MET A 1 34.32 -44.87 4.34
CA MET A 1 33.70 -43.53 4.44
C MET A 1 32.21 -43.65 4.13
N SER A 2 31.33 -43.55 5.12
CA SER A 2 29.89 -43.65 4.88
C SER A 2 29.43 -42.44 4.06
N ARG A 3 28.92 -42.69 2.84
CA ARG A 3 28.29 -41.65 2.01
C ARG A 3 26.87 -41.44 2.54
N LEU A 4 26.73 -40.53 3.49
CA LEU A 4 25.41 -40.00 3.83
C LEU A 4 24.93 -39.20 2.63
N THR A 5 24.02 -39.77 1.85
CA THR A 5 23.49 -39.10 0.67
C THR A 5 22.66 -37.90 1.12
N THR A 6 22.65 -36.83 0.32
CA THR A 6 21.85 -35.62 0.59
C THR A 6 20.39 -35.96 0.87
N ASN A 7 19.88 -37.02 0.23
CA ASN A 7 18.53 -37.54 0.41
C ASN A 7 18.30 -38.13 1.80
N PHE A 8 19.26 -38.88 2.34
CA PHE A 8 19.13 -39.46 3.68
C PHE A 8 19.13 -38.38 4.76
N ARG A 9 20.01 -37.37 4.62
CA ARG A 9 20.03 -36.21 5.52
C ARG A 9 18.71 -35.42 5.47
N TYR A 10 18.15 -35.26 4.27
CA TYR A 10 16.86 -34.62 4.09
C TYR A 10 15.73 -35.41 4.79
N ALA A 11 15.68 -36.73 4.62
CA ALA A 11 14.68 -37.58 5.25
C ALA A 11 14.71 -37.49 6.78
N ILE A 12 15.91 -37.53 7.38
CA ILE A 12 16.08 -37.37 8.84
C ILE A 12 15.62 -35.99 9.30
N ASN A 13 15.98 -34.93 8.59
CA ASN A 13 15.53 -33.59 8.93
C ASN A 13 14.00 -33.46 8.85
N CYS A 14 13.37 -34.08 7.85
CA CYS A 14 11.91 -34.13 7.75
C CYS A 14 11.27 -34.88 8.91
N LEU A 15 11.82 -36.04 9.30
CA LEU A 15 11.34 -36.80 10.45
C LEU A 15 11.42 -35.97 11.73
N ASN A 16 12.60 -35.39 12.01
CA ASN A 16 12.79 -34.55 13.18
C ASN A 16 11.78 -33.40 13.22
N SER A 17 11.60 -32.67 12.11
CA SER A 17 10.69 -31.52 12.04
C SER A 17 9.20 -31.86 12.16
N ASN A 18 8.83 -33.14 12.05
CA ASN A 18 7.44 -33.61 12.03
C ASN A 18 7.06 -34.49 13.21
N ILE A 19 7.99 -34.77 14.12
CA ILE A 19 7.76 -35.66 15.26
C ILE A 19 8.01 -34.87 16.55
N PRO A 20 7.08 -34.91 17.52
CA PRO A 20 7.29 -34.33 18.84
C PRO A 20 8.57 -34.85 19.52
N ASN A 21 9.27 -33.98 20.24
CA ASN A 21 10.54 -34.30 20.90
C ASN A 21 10.43 -35.51 21.82
N ILE A 22 9.31 -35.61 22.54
CA ILE A 22 9.04 -36.69 23.50
C ILE A 22 9.10 -38.09 22.87
N ILE A 23 8.80 -38.20 21.57
CA ILE A 23 8.83 -39.47 20.84
C ILE A 23 10.24 -39.80 20.39
N LEU A 24 11.04 -38.76 20.13
CA LEU A 24 12.44 -38.89 19.80
C LEU A 24 13.33 -39.10 21.02
N GLU A 25 12.78 -39.10 22.25
CA GLU A 25 13.53 -39.36 23.48
C GLU A 25 14.17 -40.74 23.51
N ASN A 26 13.49 -41.75 22.94
CA ASN A 26 14.01 -43.11 22.85
C ASN A 26 13.83 -43.63 21.42
N VAL A 27 14.93 -43.78 20.69
CA VAL A 27 14.90 -44.24 19.30
C VAL A 27 15.70 -45.53 19.17
N ILE A 28 15.05 -46.58 18.69
CA ILE A 28 15.69 -47.85 18.34
C ILE A 28 16.18 -47.75 16.90
N VAL A 29 17.46 -48.02 16.69
CA VAL A 29 18.08 -48.03 15.36
C VAL A 29 18.59 -49.42 15.07
N ILE A 30 18.01 -50.07 14.06
CA ILE A 30 18.40 -51.42 13.65
C ILE A 30 19.24 -51.31 12.38
N LEU A 31 20.51 -51.70 12.49
CA LEU A 31 21.44 -51.77 11.37
C LEU A 31 21.45 -53.20 10.85
N THR A 32 20.81 -53.41 9.71
CA THR A 32 20.76 -54.71 9.04
C THR A 32 21.96 -54.94 8.14
N ASN A 33 22.34 -56.20 7.94
CA ASN A 33 23.52 -56.61 7.17
C ASN A 33 24.82 -56.01 7.74
N ALA A 34 24.89 -55.87 9.06
CA ALA A 34 26.01 -55.24 9.74
C ALA A 34 26.33 -55.96 11.05
N LYS A 35 27.63 -56.18 11.29
CA LYS A 35 28.15 -56.56 12.62
C LYS A 35 28.58 -55.31 13.37
N LYS A 36 28.52 -55.35 14.70
CA LYS A 36 28.85 -54.20 15.57
C LYS A 36 30.24 -53.61 15.30
N TYR A 37 31.23 -54.47 15.04
CA TYR A 37 32.62 -54.08 14.81
C TYR A 37 32.96 -53.83 13.33
N GLU A 38 32.04 -54.14 12.40
CA GLU A 38 32.23 -53.97 10.95
C GLU A 38 31.39 -52.83 10.37
N SER A 39 30.42 -52.31 11.13
CA SER A 39 29.50 -51.27 10.65
C SER A 39 30.26 -49.98 10.30
N PRO A 40 30.25 -49.54 9.03
CA PRO A 40 30.88 -48.29 8.63
C PRO A 40 30.02 -47.06 8.91
N PHE A 41 28.78 -47.25 9.41
CA PHE A 41 27.83 -46.19 9.69
C PHE A 41 28.03 -45.61 11.09
N ASP A 42 28.30 -44.30 11.15
CA ASP A 42 28.39 -43.57 12.41
C ASP A 42 26.99 -43.08 12.84
N LEU A 43 26.49 -43.62 13.95
CA LEU A 43 25.19 -43.28 14.53
C LEU A 43 25.09 -41.80 14.94
N LYS A 44 26.22 -41.14 15.23
CA LYS A 44 26.24 -39.70 15.56
C LYS A 44 25.69 -38.86 14.41
N LEU A 45 25.75 -39.37 13.18
CA LEU A 45 25.24 -38.69 12.00
C LEU A 45 23.70 -38.58 11.97
N LEU A 46 22.99 -39.39 12.77
CA LEU A 46 21.53 -39.31 12.86
C LEU A 46 21.07 -38.03 13.58
N ASN A 47 21.92 -37.43 14.42
CA ASN A 47 21.66 -36.18 15.14
C ASN A 47 20.24 -36.10 15.76
N LEU A 48 19.82 -37.19 16.40
CA LEU A 48 18.53 -37.30 17.08
C LEU A 48 18.64 -36.68 18.48
N HIS A 49 17.56 -36.02 18.93
CA HIS A 49 17.56 -35.30 20.21
C HIS A 49 17.58 -36.20 21.45
N GLY A 50 17.20 -37.48 21.34
CA GLY A 50 17.13 -38.40 22.47
C GLY A 50 18.15 -39.53 22.44
N LYS A 51 17.93 -40.51 23.32
CA LYS A 51 18.77 -41.69 23.47
C LYS A 51 18.54 -42.64 22.31
N VAL A 52 19.63 -42.97 21.63
CA VAL A 52 19.66 -43.93 20.53
C VAL A 52 20.08 -45.30 21.06
N TYR A 53 19.29 -46.32 20.75
CA TYR A 53 19.53 -47.71 21.09
C TYR A 53 19.90 -48.49 19.82
N PRO A 54 21.21 -48.70 19.56
CA PRO A 54 21.64 -49.36 18.34
C PRO A 54 21.65 -50.88 18.48
N PHE A 55 21.04 -51.54 17.49
CA PHE A 55 21.06 -52.98 17.34
C PHE A 55 21.65 -53.34 15.98
N TYR A 56 22.45 -54.40 15.94
CA TYR A 56 23.19 -54.82 14.75
C TYR A 56 22.77 -56.23 14.38
N MET A 57 22.14 -56.37 13.22
CA MET A 57 21.63 -57.66 12.74
C MET A 57 22.35 -58.05 11.47
N GLN A 58 23.00 -59.21 11.48
CA GLN A 58 23.64 -59.77 10.30
C GLN A 58 22.67 -60.73 9.60
N ASN A 59 22.08 -60.23 8.52
CA ASN A 59 21.00 -60.87 7.77
C ASN A 59 21.50 -61.45 6.43
N GLY A 60 22.80 -61.69 6.28
CA GLY A 60 23.43 -62.20 5.05
C GLY A 60 22.83 -63.52 4.53
N ALA A 61 22.15 -64.29 5.38
CA ALA A 61 21.40 -65.48 5.00
C ALA A 61 20.28 -65.19 3.98
N PHE A 62 19.67 -63.99 4.00
CA PHE A 62 18.60 -63.61 3.09
C PHE A 62 19.09 -63.05 1.74
N VAL A 63 20.38 -62.71 1.66
CA VAL A 63 20.98 -62.06 0.48
C VAL A 63 21.83 -63.05 -0.32
N SER A 64 22.28 -64.14 0.31
CA SER A 64 23.15 -65.14 -0.32
C SER A 64 22.36 -66.33 -0.89
N ASP A 65 22.79 -66.81 -2.05
CA ASP A 65 22.18 -67.97 -2.72
C ASP A 65 22.49 -69.27 -1.96
N PRO A 66 21.47 -70.02 -1.47
CA PRO A 66 21.65 -71.27 -0.76
C PRO A 66 22.50 -72.32 -1.49
N LYS A 67 22.50 -72.29 -2.84
CA LYS A 67 23.30 -73.22 -3.66
C LYS A 67 24.81 -73.03 -3.50
N ARG A 68 25.25 -71.85 -3.04
CA ARG A 68 26.66 -71.50 -2.84
C ARG A 68 27.15 -71.79 -1.42
N TRP A 69 26.28 -72.28 -0.54
CA TRP A 69 26.62 -72.47 0.88
C TRP A 69 27.39 -73.78 1.12
N THR A 70 28.70 -73.65 1.28
CA THR A 70 29.55 -74.69 1.86
C THR A 70 29.20 -74.93 3.33
N LYS A 71 29.67 -76.04 3.92
CA LYS A 71 29.45 -76.35 5.35
C LYS A 71 29.94 -75.22 6.27
N SER A 72 31.07 -74.58 5.94
CA SER A 72 31.60 -73.43 6.69
C SER A 72 30.67 -72.23 6.63
N ILE A 73 30.18 -71.88 5.43
CA ILE A 73 29.26 -70.76 5.23
C ILE A 73 27.94 -70.99 5.98
N ARG A 74 27.40 -72.22 5.96
CA ARG A 74 26.17 -72.53 6.72
C ARG A 74 26.34 -72.33 8.22
N ASN A 75 27.47 -72.77 8.78
CA ASN A 75 27.75 -72.59 10.21
C ASN A 75 27.84 -71.10 10.57
N GLU A 76 28.48 -70.31 9.73
CA GLU A 76 28.62 -68.86 9.91
C GLU A 76 27.26 -68.15 9.80
N LEU A 77 26.45 -68.50 8.80
CA LEU A 77 25.09 -67.98 8.64
C LEU A 77 24.16 -68.39 9.79
N HIS A 78 24.30 -69.62 10.31
CA HIS A 78 23.52 -70.07 11.46
C HIS A 78 23.92 -69.33 12.74
N TYR A 79 25.21 -69.04 12.92
CA TYR A 79 25.69 -68.20 14.00
C TYR A 79 25.14 -66.76 13.90
N ASP A 80 25.26 -66.15 12.72
CA ASP A 80 24.76 -64.79 12.44
C ASP A 80 23.23 -64.70 12.63
N TRP A 81 22.50 -65.75 12.25
CA TRP A 81 21.06 -65.89 12.48
C TRP A 81 20.71 -65.90 13.96
N ASN A 82 21.34 -66.80 14.74
CA ASN A 82 21.09 -66.90 16.18
C ASN A 82 21.44 -65.60 16.91
N ASN A 83 22.54 -64.95 16.53
CA ASN A 83 22.89 -63.64 17.06
C ASN A 83 21.83 -62.59 16.72
N SER A 84 21.33 -62.57 15.48
CA SER A 84 20.26 -61.64 15.07
C SER A 84 18.94 -61.90 15.81
N MET A 85 18.58 -63.16 16.09
CA MET A 85 17.42 -63.50 16.92
C MET A 85 17.58 -63.04 18.37
N ASN A 86 18.80 -63.17 18.93
CA ASN A 86 19.10 -62.63 20.25
C ASN A 86 18.98 -61.09 20.28
N GLN A 87 19.39 -60.40 19.22
CA GLN A 87 19.18 -58.95 19.10
C GLN A 87 17.69 -58.59 19.07
N ILE A 88 16.85 -59.37 18.39
CA ILE A 88 15.38 -59.16 18.41
C ILE A 88 14.84 -59.29 19.84
N LYS A 89 15.29 -60.28 20.60
CA LYS A 89 14.88 -60.42 22.01
C LYS A 89 15.23 -59.17 22.82
N LEU A 90 16.47 -58.68 22.69
CA LEU A 90 16.91 -57.45 23.36
C LEU A 90 16.13 -56.21 22.90
N ILE A 91 15.74 -56.15 21.62
CA ILE A 91 14.87 -55.09 21.09
C ILE A 91 13.52 -55.12 21.81
N LEU A 92 12.89 -56.28 21.95
CA LEU A 92 11.60 -56.43 22.63
C LEU A 92 11.70 -56.03 24.10
N GLU A 93 12.72 -56.50 24.83
CA GLU A 93 12.98 -56.09 26.22
C GLU A 93 13.19 -54.57 26.35
N THR A 94 13.85 -53.96 25.36
CA THR A 94 14.03 -52.51 25.31
C THR A 94 12.70 -51.78 25.07
N ILE A 95 11.85 -52.29 24.17
CA ILE A 95 10.51 -51.73 23.92
C ILE A 95 9.65 -51.81 25.18
N ASP A 96 9.69 -52.93 25.91
CA ASP A 96 8.93 -53.12 27.14
C ASP A 96 9.37 -52.15 28.25
N SER A 97 10.62 -51.67 28.21
CA SER A 97 11.13 -50.66 29.14
C SER A 97 10.63 -49.24 28.85
N PHE A 98 10.05 -49.00 27.66
CA PHE A 98 9.64 -47.66 27.26
C PHE A 98 8.30 -47.27 27.87
N LYS A 99 8.23 -46.02 28.34
CA LYS A 99 6.99 -45.45 28.86
C LYS A 99 6.01 -45.18 27.71
N GLN A 100 4.74 -45.52 27.90
CA GLN A 100 3.68 -45.11 26.97
C GLN A 100 3.51 -43.59 26.97
N ILE A 101 3.44 -43.01 25.78
CA ILE A 101 3.28 -41.57 25.57
C ILE A 101 1.86 -41.30 25.07
N SER A 102 1.22 -40.24 25.60
CA SER A 102 -0.11 -39.84 25.13
C SER A 102 -0.10 -39.35 23.68
N ILE A 103 -1.13 -39.76 22.92
CA ILE A 103 -1.40 -39.31 21.55
C ILE A 103 -1.82 -37.82 21.51
N ASP A 104 -2.24 -37.26 22.65
CA ASP A 104 -2.71 -35.86 22.75
C ASP A 104 -1.65 -34.86 22.27
N ILE A 105 -0.37 -35.19 22.42
CA ILE A 105 0.74 -34.34 21.99
C ILE A 105 0.75 -34.18 20.47
N PHE A 106 0.46 -35.25 19.71
CA PHE A 106 0.31 -35.16 18.25
C PHE A 106 -0.91 -34.34 17.86
N LEU A 107 -2.03 -34.51 18.56
CA LEU A 107 -3.25 -33.74 18.31
C LEU A 107 -2.98 -32.25 18.53
N ARG A 108 -2.35 -31.89 19.65
CA ARG A 108 -1.96 -30.52 19.97
C ARG A 108 -0.98 -29.95 18.95
N MET A 109 0.04 -30.71 18.55
CA MET A 109 0.98 -30.29 17.51
C MET A 109 0.27 -29.99 16.19
N LYS A 110 -0.65 -30.87 15.77
CA LYS A 110 -1.45 -30.71 14.55
C LYS A 110 -2.38 -29.49 14.63
N GLN A 111 -3.04 -29.28 15.77
CA GLN A 111 -3.91 -28.11 16.00
C GLN A 111 -3.13 -26.81 15.86
N ILE A 112 -1.98 -26.69 16.53
CA ILE A 112 -1.14 -25.49 16.46
C ILE A 112 -0.69 -25.22 15.01
N ARG A 113 -0.30 -26.26 14.26
CA ARG A 113 0.06 -26.11 12.84
C ARG A 113 -1.13 -25.64 11.98
N ASN A 114 -2.32 -26.18 12.22
CA ASN A 114 -3.52 -25.76 11.51
C ASN A 114 -3.90 -24.31 11.83
N ASP A 115 -3.77 -23.90 13.08
CA ASP A 115 -4.00 -22.51 13.50
C ASP A 115 -3.02 -21.56 12.82
N ILE A 116 -1.73 -21.90 12.83
CA ILE A 116 -0.70 -21.15 12.12
C ILE A 116 -1.09 -21.02 10.64
N LYS A 117 -1.46 -22.12 9.96
CA LYS A 117 -1.93 -22.10 8.56
C LYS A 117 -3.14 -21.19 8.34
N SER A 118 -4.11 -21.21 9.27
CA SER A 118 -5.30 -20.35 9.22
C SER A 118 -4.96 -18.87 9.34
N ILE A 119 -4.17 -18.49 10.34
CA ILE A 119 -3.75 -17.08 10.55
C ILE A 119 -2.98 -16.57 9.34
N ILE A 120 -2.12 -17.41 8.76
CA ILE A 120 -1.36 -17.05 7.55
C ILE A 120 -2.30 -16.79 6.37
N HIS A 121 -3.32 -17.62 6.18
CA HIS A 121 -4.31 -17.40 5.14
C HIS A 121 -5.01 -16.04 5.33
N GLN A 122 -5.35 -15.68 6.57
CA GLN A 122 -5.93 -14.37 6.89
C GLN A 122 -4.96 -13.22 6.58
N ILE A 123 -3.68 -13.34 6.97
CA ILE A 123 -2.63 -12.35 6.65
C ILE A 123 -2.54 -12.11 5.12
N ARG A 124 -2.62 -13.18 4.32
CA ARG A 124 -2.62 -13.08 2.86
C ARG A 124 -3.79 -12.21 2.37
N LEU A 125 -5.00 -12.44 2.88
CA LEU A 125 -6.19 -11.69 2.50
C LEU A 125 -6.09 -10.20 2.89
N GLU A 126 -5.68 -9.92 4.13
CA GLU A 126 -5.51 -8.55 4.63
C GLU A 126 -4.44 -7.77 3.85
N MET A 127 -3.33 -8.41 3.50
CA MET A 127 -2.29 -7.75 2.69
C MET A 127 -2.75 -7.46 1.25
N ILE A 128 -3.63 -8.28 0.67
CA ILE A 128 -4.28 -7.98 -0.62
C ILE A 128 -5.17 -6.74 -0.48
N GLN A 129 -5.93 -6.64 0.62
CA GLN A 129 -6.79 -5.50 0.90
C GLN A 129 -5.98 -4.21 1.12
N ILE A 130 -4.88 -4.27 1.89
CA ILE A 130 -3.95 -3.14 2.06
C ILE A 130 -3.40 -2.67 0.71
N GLN A 131 -3.05 -3.60 -0.20
CA GLN A 131 -2.56 -3.23 -1.52
C GLN A 131 -3.63 -2.50 -2.35
N LYS A 132 -4.88 -2.97 -2.33
CA LYS A 132 -6.00 -2.29 -3.01
C LYS A 132 -6.22 -0.88 -2.45
N ILE A 133 -6.14 -0.73 -1.13
CA ILE A 133 -6.24 0.58 -0.46
C ILE A 133 -5.09 1.50 -0.87
N GLN A 134 -3.86 0.99 -0.93
CA GLN A 134 -2.70 1.78 -1.39
C GLN A 134 -2.86 2.26 -2.84
N ASP A 135 -3.39 1.40 -3.72
CA ASP A 135 -3.68 1.78 -5.11
C ASP A 135 -4.76 2.86 -5.18
N ALA A 136 -5.81 2.77 -4.34
CA ALA A 136 -6.86 3.78 -4.24
C ALA A 136 -6.33 5.12 -3.72
N ILE A 137 -5.47 5.11 -2.69
CA ILE A 137 -4.81 6.32 -2.17
C ILE A 137 -3.97 6.96 -3.28
N ALA A 138 -3.19 6.17 -4.03
CA ALA A 138 -2.36 6.71 -5.11
C ALA A 138 -3.19 7.36 -6.22
N GLN A 139 -4.35 6.80 -6.56
CA GLN A 139 -5.30 7.41 -7.51
C GLN A 139 -5.90 8.71 -6.96
N LEU A 140 -6.37 8.69 -5.71
CA LEU A 140 -6.92 9.88 -5.05
C LEU A 140 -5.88 11.00 -4.93
N ASP A 141 -4.62 10.68 -4.64
CA ASP A 141 -3.51 11.65 -4.60
C ASP A 141 -3.25 12.30 -5.97
N LEU A 142 -3.36 11.54 -7.07
CA LEU A 142 -3.23 12.08 -8.42
C LEU A 142 -4.38 13.03 -8.74
N THR A 143 -5.61 12.63 -8.43
CA THR A 143 -6.80 13.46 -8.61
C THR A 143 -6.71 14.73 -7.76
N PHE A 144 -6.32 14.62 -6.49
CA PHE A 144 -6.13 15.75 -5.58
C PHE A 144 -5.07 16.75 -6.08
N LYS A 145 -3.95 16.25 -6.64
CA LYS A 145 -2.94 17.12 -7.25
C LYS A 145 -3.44 17.82 -8.50
N GLN A 146 -4.30 17.19 -9.29
CA GLN A 146 -4.93 17.82 -10.45
C GLN A 146 -5.93 18.89 -10.02
N THR A 147 -6.86 18.55 -9.11
CA THR A 147 -7.86 19.51 -8.61
C THR A 147 -7.21 20.73 -7.94
N ASN A 148 -6.10 20.56 -7.21
CA ASN A 148 -5.39 21.71 -6.63
C ASN A 148 -4.72 22.62 -7.66
N ARG A 149 -4.23 22.07 -8.79
CA ARG A 149 -3.72 22.91 -9.90
C ARG A 149 -4.86 23.69 -10.55
N ASP A 150 -6.02 23.05 -10.70
CA ASP A 150 -7.21 23.68 -11.27
C ASP A 150 -7.73 24.79 -10.34
N VAL A 151 -7.77 24.58 -9.01
CA VAL A 151 -8.09 25.61 -8.02
C VAL A 151 -7.16 26.83 -8.15
N ALA A 152 -5.84 26.60 -8.27
CA ALA A 152 -4.88 27.69 -8.46
C ALA A 152 -5.09 28.45 -9.78
N THR A 153 -5.58 27.77 -10.83
CA THR A 153 -5.84 28.37 -12.15
C THR A 153 -7.06 29.27 -12.15
N TYR A 154 -8.07 28.97 -11.33
CA TYR A 154 -9.30 29.78 -11.21
C TYR A 154 -9.28 30.80 -10.07
N GLN A 155 -8.13 30.97 -9.40
CA GLN A 155 -7.99 31.86 -8.25
C GLN A 155 -8.19 33.35 -8.62
N ASP A 156 -7.79 33.76 -9.83
CA ASP A 156 -7.90 35.13 -10.35
C ASP A 156 -9.26 35.43 -11.03
N HIS A 157 -10.37 35.10 -10.36
CA HIS A 157 -11.73 35.26 -10.90
C HIS A 157 -12.27 36.71 -10.87
N THR A 158 -11.48 37.67 -10.38
CA THR A 158 -11.82 39.10 -10.31
C THR A 158 -10.98 39.92 -11.29
N ARG A 159 -11.64 40.63 -12.22
CA ARG A 159 -10.99 41.65 -13.07
C ARG A 159 -11.39 43.05 -12.61
N HIS A 160 -10.42 43.95 -12.58
CA HIS A 160 -10.64 45.36 -12.29
C HIS A 160 -10.77 46.14 -13.61
N HIS A 161 -11.89 46.83 -13.82
CA HIS A 161 -12.03 47.82 -14.89
C HIS A 161 -12.28 49.20 -14.27
N ILE A 162 -11.44 50.18 -14.62
CA ILE A 162 -11.61 51.58 -14.23
C ILE A 162 -12.49 52.24 -15.28
N VAL A 163 -13.64 52.77 -14.88
CA VAL A 163 -14.55 53.51 -15.77
C VAL A 163 -14.49 54.99 -15.40
N GLU A 164 -14.28 55.85 -16.41
CA GLU A 164 -14.35 57.30 -16.25
C GLU A 164 -15.81 57.75 -16.20
N LYS A 165 -16.22 58.35 -15.08
CA LYS A 165 -17.55 58.90 -14.88
C LYS A 165 -17.49 60.42 -14.89
N ILE A 166 -18.08 61.00 -15.93
CA ILE A 166 -18.20 62.44 -16.16
C ILE A 166 -19.49 62.93 -15.48
N GLN A 167 -19.37 63.75 -14.44
CA GLN A 167 -20.54 64.33 -13.75
C GLN A 167 -20.54 65.86 -13.89
N GLN A 168 -21.75 66.43 -14.07
CA GLN A 168 -21.95 67.88 -14.03
C GLN A 168 -22.20 68.31 -12.57
N ILE A 169 -21.36 69.18 -12.02
CA ILE A 169 -21.49 69.74 -10.67
C ILE A 169 -21.82 71.23 -10.74
N ASP A 170 -22.44 71.75 -9.68
CA ASP A 170 -22.77 73.18 -9.60
C ASP A 170 -21.50 74.04 -9.54
N ALA A 171 -21.54 75.19 -10.22
CA ALA A 171 -20.44 76.14 -10.29
C ALA A 171 -20.92 77.55 -9.89
N PRO A 172 -20.07 78.40 -9.29
CA PRO A 172 -20.45 79.78 -8.94
C PRO A 172 -20.69 80.67 -10.17
N HIS A 173 -20.25 80.23 -11.35
CA HIS A 173 -20.35 80.92 -12.63
C HIS A 173 -21.22 80.13 -13.61
N HIS A 174 -21.81 80.82 -14.60
CA HIS A 174 -22.56 80.18 -15.65
C HIS A 174 -21.65 79.75 -16.81
N SER A 175 -21.92 78.58 -17.35
CA SER A 175 -21.22 77.99 -18.49
C SER A 175 -22.21 77.78 -19.63
N THR A 176 -21.73 77.78 -20.86
CA THR A 176 -22.55 77.45 -22.04
C THR A 176 -22.55 75.93 -22.23
N LEU A 177 -23.71 75.31 -22.04
CA LEU A 177 -23.91 73.87 -22.21
C LEU A 177 -24.67 73.59 -23.50
N CYS A 178 -24.40 72.44 -24.12
CA CYS A 178 -25.18 71.95 -25.26
C CYS A 178 -26.24 70.95 -24.77
N VAL A 179 -27.50 71.17 -25.14
CA VAL A 179 -28.60 70.23 -24.83
C VAL A 179 -28.39 68.88 -25.51
N ASN A 180 -27.93 68.89 -26.76
CA ASN A 180 -27.82 67.66 -27.57
C ASN A 180 -26.58 66.81 -27.23
N CYS A 181 -25.50 67.43 -26.75
CA CYS A 181 -24.26 66.74 -26.43
C CYS A 181 -24.03 66.56 -24.92
N ASN A 182 -24.91 67.12 -24.09
CA ASN A 182 -24.85 67.09 -22.62
C ASN A 182 -23.45 67.41 -22.03
N GLN A 183 -22.71 68.30 -22.70
CA GLN A 183 -21.35 68.71 -22.34
C GLN A 183 -21.28 70.23 -22.13
N VAL A 184 -20.28 70.67 -21.37
CA VAL A 184 -19.93 72.08 -21.23
C VAL A 184 -19.09 72.49 -22.45
N CYS A 185 -19.63 73.38 -23.28
CA CYS A 185 -18.97 73.87 -24.50
C CYS A 185 -18.09 75.09 -24.24
N HIS A 186 -18.45 75.93 -23.27
CA HIS A 186 -17.64 77.08 -22.86
C HIS A 186 -17.80 77.30 -21.36
N ASN A 187 -16.73 77.11 -20.60
CA ASN A 187 -16.73 77.28 -19.16
C ASN A 187 -16.60 78.78 -18.81
N ASN A 188 -17.36 79.25 -17.82
CA ASN A 188 -17.35 80.65 -17.36
C ASN A 188 -17.59 81.67 -18.49
N CYS A 189 -18.77 81.57 -19.11
CA CYS A 189 -19.16 82.50 -20.15
C CYS A 189 -19.34 83.91 -19.57
N ARG A 190 -18.90 84.94 -20.29
CA ARG A 190 -19.00 86.35 -19.85
C ARG A 190 -20.20 87.09 -20.45
N LEU A 191 -21.04 86.38 -21.19
CA LEU A 191 -22.27 86.94 -21.73
C LEU A 191 -23.32 87.08 -20.62
N ASN A 192 -24.39 87.82 -20.87
CA ASN A 192 -25.50 87.88 -19.92
C ASN A 192 -26.16 86.49 -19.81
N GLU A 193 -26.45 86.06 -18.59
CA GLU A 193 -27.03 84.74 -18.30
C GLU A 193 -28.41 84.60 -18.98
N THR A 194 -28.62 83.48 -19.66
CA THR A 194 -29.90 83.14 -20.29
C THR A 194 -30.13 81.65 -20.15
N ASN A 195 -31.25 81.30 -19.53
CA ASN A 195 -31.65 79.89 -19.35
C ASN A 195 -32.54 79.41 -20.50
N ILE A 196 -32.76 80.27 -21.51
CA ILE A 196 -33.60 80.01 -22.67
C ILE A 196 -32.72 79.45 -23.78
N VAL A 197 -33.05 78.24 -24.21
CA VAL A 197 -32.53 77.61 -25.43
C VAL A 197 -33.00 78.46 -26.63
N ASP A 198 -32.14 78.70 -27.62
CA ASP A 198 -32.40 79.61 -28.76
C ASP A 198 -32.26 81.13 -28.50
N ALA A 199 -31.67 81.52 -27.38
CA ALA A 199 -31.36 82.92 -27.15
C ALA A 199 -30.27 83.42 -28.12
N GLN A 200 -30.58 84.46 -28.90
CA GLN A 200 -29.66 85.02 -29.91
C GLN A 200 -28.32 85.48 -29.32
N ILE A 201 -28.27 85.84 -28.02
CA ILE A 201 -27.03 86.17 -27.31
C ILE A 201 -26.01 85.04 -27.33
N LEU A 202 -26.45 83.77 -27.36
CA LEU A 202 -25.57 82.61 -27.38
C LEU A 202 -24.76 82.51 -28.68
N SER A 203 -25.23 83.10 -29.78
CA SER A 203 -24.47 83.20 -31.04
C SER A 203 -23.18 84.00 -30.91
N GLN A 204 -23.08 84.85 -29.89
CA GLN A 204 -21.91 85.70 -29.59
C GLN A 204 -20.92 85.01 -28.65
N CYS A 205 -21.19 83.78 -28.23
CA CYS A 205 -20.29 83.05 -27.34
C CYS A 205 -18.96 82.75 -28.05
N LEU A 206 -17.84 82.82 -27.33
CA LEU A 206 -16.47 82.66 -27.88
C LEU A 206 -16.31 81.39 -28.74
N VAL A 207 -16.99 80.31 -28.33
CA VAL A 207 -16.93 79.00 -29.01
C VAL A 207 -17.87 78.87 -30.20
N MET A 208 -18.67 79.90 -30.50
CA MET A 208 -19.56 79.94 -31.66
C MET A 208 -18.88 80.64 -32.83
N LYS A 209 -18.77 79.92 -33.96
CA LYS A 209 -18.27 80.47 -35.22
C LYS A 209 -19.30 80.18 -36.31
N ASN A 210 -19.74 81.22 -37.01
CA ASN A 210 -20.82 81.14 -38.01
C ASN A 210 -22.08 80.43 -37.50
N GLY A 211 -22.46 80.68 -36.25
CA GLY A 211 -23.63 80.07 -35.60
C GLY A 211 -23.45 78.62 -35.16
N LYS A 212 -22.27 78.01 -35.32
CA LYS A 212 -21.97 76.63 -34.89
C LYS A 212 -20.91 76.57 -33.80
N CYS A 213 -21.15 75.72 -32.81
CA CYS A 213 -20.20 75.48 -31.72
C CYS A 213 -18.97 74.70 -32.22
N GLN A 214 -17.78 75.11 -31.79
CA GLN A 214 -16.53 74.44 -32.14
C GLN A 214 -16.08 73.41 -31.09
N GLN A 215 -16.72 73.38 -29.91
CA GLN A 215 -16.31 72.53 -28.80
C GLN A 215 -17.11 71.23 -28.68
N CYS A 216 -18.38 71.21 -29.12
CA CYS A 216 -19.18 69.99 -29.11
C CYS A 216 -18.89 69.11 -30.32
N GLN A 217 -18.89 67.80 -30.09
CA GLN A 217 -18.59 66.79 -31.13
C GLN A 217 -19.48 66.92 -32.38
N ASN A 218 -20.72 67.37 -32.21
CA ASN A 218 -21.70 67.48 -33.31
C ASN A 218 -21.74 68.86 -33.97
N HIS A 219 -20.84 69.79 -33.61
CA HIS A 219 -20.84 71.18 -34.09
C HIS A 219 -22.23 71.86 -34.06
N CYS A 220 -22.97 71.62 -32.97
CA CYS A 220 -24.35 72.04 -32.78
C CYS A 220 -24.52 73.56 -32.97
N SER A 221 -25.68 73.94 -33.53
CA SER A 221 -26.09 75.35 -33.63
C SER A 221 -26.16 76.02 -32.25
N TYR A 222 -25.92 77.33 -32.18
CA TYR A 222 -26.11 78.13 -30.96
C TYR A 222 -27.52 77.96 -30.36
N THR A 223 -28.50 77.64 -31.21
CA THR A 223 -29.88 77.38 -30.82
C THR A 223 -30.05 76.16 -29.91
N ASN A 224 -29.08 75.24 -29.87
CA ASN A 224 -29.09 74.05 -28.99
C ASN A 224 -28.28 74.25 -27.71
N HIS A 225 -27.98 75.50 -27.34
CA HIS A 225 -27.17 75.82 -26.17
C HIS A 225 -27.96 76.67 -25.17
N TYR A 226 -27.51 76.68 -23.92
CA TYR A 226 -28.07 77.48 -22.84
C TYR A 226 -27.02 77.76 -21.77
N HIS A 227 -27.25 78.76 -20.93
CA HIS A 227 -26.43 78.98 -19.75
C HIS A 227 -26.94 78.17 -18.57
N ALA A 228 -26.02 77.50 -17.89
CA ALA A 228 -26.29 76.88 -16.59
C ALA A 228 -25.06 77.02 -15.70
N LYS A 229 -25.29 77.16 -14.40
CA LYS A 229 -24.25 77.23 -13.37
C LYS A 229 -23.66 75.84 -13.07
N LYS A 230 -23.08 75.20 -14.09
CA LYS A 230 -22.53 73.85 -14.00
C LYS A 230 -21.14 73.75 -14.65
N THR A 231 -20.30 72.85 -14.13
CA THR A 231 -18.99 72.45 -14.69
C THR A 231 -18.83 70.92 -14.68
N ILE A 232 -17.84 70.39 -15.38
CA ILE A 232 -17.58 68.95 -15.44
C ILE A 232 -16.54 68.56 -14.37
N GLN A 233 -16.82 67.49 -13.63
CA GLN A 233 -15.84 66.76 -12.81
C GLN A 233 -15.67 65.35 -13.38
N ILE A 234 -14.43 64.97 -13.66
CA ILE A 234 -14.06 63.60 -14.05
C ILE A 234 -13.73 62.84 -12.77
N SER A 235 -14.46 61.76 -12.50
CA SER A 235 -14.20 60.84 -11.40
C SER A 235 -13.91 59.45 -11.96
N HIS A 236 -13.00 58.71 -11.32
CA HIS A 236 -12.66 57.35 -11.70
C HIS A 236 -13.40 56.39 -10.75
N GLU A 237 -14.23 55.50 -11.29
CA GLU A 237 -14.95 54.49 -10.51
C GLU A 237 -14.42 53.09 -10.87
N THR A 238 -14.01 52.30 -9.86
CA THR A 238 -13.52 50.93 -10.06
C THR A 238 -14.69 49.96 -9.99
N LEU A 239 -15.04 49.36 -11.13
CA LEU A 239 -16.06 48.31 -11.18
C LEU A 239 -15.40 46.95 -10.91
N HIS A 240 -16.06 46.15 -10.07
CA HIS A 240 -15.66 44.78 -9.74
C HIS A 240 -16.53 43.83 -10.55
N ASP A 241 -16.02 43.34 -11.68
CA ASP A 241 -16.67 42.25 -12.41
C ASP A 241 -16.16 40.92 -11.85
N VAL A 242 -17.03 40.24 -11.11
CA VAL A 242 -16.87 38.83 -10.76
C VAL A 242 -17.32 38.02 -11.97
N LEU A 243 -16.41 37.30 -12.61
CA LEU A 243 -16.77 36.38 -13.69
C LEU A 243 -17.49 35.19 -13.05
N SER A 244 -18.84 35.19 -13.07
CA SER A 244 -19.70 34.18 -12.45
C SER A 244 -19.27 32.76 -12.79
N ASP A 245 -18.94 32.53 -14.06
CA ASP A 245 -18.57 31.22 -14.60
C ASP A 245 -17.20 30.74 -14.09
N LEU A 246 -16.29 31.66 -13.78
CA LEU A 246 -14.98 31.36 -13.19
C LEU A 246 -15.10 31.08 -11.69
N LYS A 247 -15.97 31.82 -10.99
CA LYS A 247 -16.27 31.59 -9.57
C LYS A 247 -16.96 30.25 -9.35
N GLU A 248 -17.95 29.91 -10.16
CA GLU A 248 -18.64 28.62 -10.07
C GLU A 248 -17.68 27.44 -10.31
N LYS A 249 -16.78 27.57 -11.30
CA LYS A 249 -15.70 26.59 -11.52
C LYS A 249 -14.73 26.52 -10.35
N TYR A 250 -14.32 27.65 -9.78
CA TYR A 250 -13.46 27.68 -8.60
C TYR A 250 -14.12 26.94 -7.42
N ASP A 251 -15.37 27.30 -7.08
CA ASP A 251 -16.11 26.72 -5.96
C ASP A 251 -16.32 25.21 -6.14
N GLN A 252 -16.67 24.76 -7.34
CA GLN A 252 -16.83 23.34 -7.67
C GLN A 252 -15.51 22.57 -7.55
N THR A 253 -14.42 23.15 -8.06
CA THR A 253 -13.09 22.52 -8.01
C THR A 253 -12.55 22.46 -6.58
N TYR A 254 -12.82 23.50 -5.78
CA TYR A 254 -12.47 23.58 -4.37
C TYR A 254 -13.22 22.51 -3.54
N GLN A 255 -14.53 22.37 -3.75
CA GLN A 255 -15.31 21.30 -3.11
C GLN A 255 -14.81 19.90 -3.48
N ASN A 256 -14.48 19.67 -4.75
CA ASN A 256 -13.92 18.41 -5.22
C ASN A 256 -12.56 18.11 -4.59
N SER A 257 -11.71 19.13 -4.40
CA SER A 257 -10.42 19.00 -3.73
C SER A 257 -10.58 18.58 -2.26
N ASN A 258 -11.48 19.25 -1.52
CA ASN A 258 -11.78 18.91 -0.12
C ASN A 258 -12.35 17.49 0.02
N ASN A 259 -13.27 17.07 -0.85
CA ASN A 259 -13.83 15.71 -0.85
C ASN A 259 -12.73 14.65 -1.12
N CYS A 260 -11.81 14.92 -2.05
CA CYS A 260 -10.66 14.04 -2.27
C CYS A 260 -9.78 13.92 -1.02
N GLN A 261 -9.51 15.04 -0.34
CA GLN A 261 -8.73 15.06 0.89
C GLN A 261 -9.39 14.26 2.02
N GLU A 262 -10.69 14.44 2.25
CA GLU A 262 -11.45 13.67 3.25
C GLU A 262 -11.39 12.16 2.97
N LYS A 263 -11.59 11.75 1.70
CA LYS A 263 -11.48 10.35 1.29
C LYS A 263 -10.08 9.79 1.52
N ILE A 264 -9.03 10.56 1.25
CA ILE A 264 -7.64 10.14 1.52
C ILE A 264 -7.44 9.89 3.02
N ILE A 265 -7.97 10.76 3.89
CA ILE A 265 -7.88 10.59 5.34
C ILE A 265 -8.60 9.31 5.78
N THR A 266 -9.88 9.13 5.43
CA THR A 266 -10.67 7.95 5.84
C THR A 266 -10.05 6.63 5.34
N VAL A 267 -9.58 6.62 4.10
CA VAL A 267 -8.94 5.43 3.50
C VAL A 267 -7.58 5.16 4.16
N SER A 268 -6.85 6.19 4.58
CA SER A 268 -5.60 6.06 5.33
C SER A 268 -5.82 5.52 6.74
N GLU A 269 -6.84 5.97 7.46
CA GLU A 269 -7.22 5.42 8.77
C GLU A 269 -7.59 3.93 8.66
N THR A 270 -8.36 3.56 7.62
CA THR A 270 -8.70 2.17 7.34
C THR A 270 -7.44 1.31 7.11
N LYS A 271 -6.44 1.87 6.39
CA LYS A 271 -5.15 1.21 6.18
C LYS A 271 -4.42 0.99 7.50
N GLU A 272 -4.37 1.99 8.38
CA GLU A 272 -3.71 1.88 9.68
C GLU A 272 -4.36 0.79 10.55
N LEU A 273 -5.69 0.72 10.59
CA LEU A 273 -6.41 -0.33 11.32
C LEU A 273 -6.07 -1.74 10.80
N LEU A 274 -6.00 -1.91 9.48
CA LEU A 274 -5.58 -3.19 8.88
C LEU A 274 -4.11 -3.51 9.18
N GLU A 275 -3.22 -2.52 9.18
CA GLU A 275 -1.81 -2.70 9.56
C GLU A 275 -1.66 -3.09 11.05
N GLN A 276 -2.50 -2.55 11.93
CA GLN A 276 -2.54 -2.95 13.34
C GLN A 276 -3.09 -4.38 13.53
N ALA A 277 -4.17 -4.74 12.84
CA ALA A 277 -4.72 -6.10 12.85
C ALA A 277 -3.69 -7.12 12.36
N LEU A 278 -2.96 -6.76 11.29
CA LEU A 278 -1.86 -7.55 10.78
C LEU A 278 -0.83 -7.79 11.88
N GLN A 279 -0.35 -6.74 12.57
CA GLN A 279 0.62 -6.83 13.66
C GLN A 279 0.17 -7.75 14.81
N GLN A 280 -1.12 -7.74 15.16
CA GLN A 280 -1.66 -8.64 16.18
C GLN A 280 -1.56 -10.11 15.75
N LYS A 281 -1.93 -10.42 14.50
CA LYS A 281 -1.77 -11.78 13.94
C LYS A 281 -0.31 -12.24 13.92
N LEU A 282 0.64 -11.32 13.74
CA LEU A 282 2.08 -11.65 13.82
C LEU A 282 2.48 -12.08 15.23
N LYS A 283 1.98 -11.37 16.25
CA LYS A 283 2.20 -11.76 17.65
C LYS A 283 1.59 -13.14 17.94
N GLU A 284 0.41 -13.42 17.38
CA GLU A 284 -0.23 -14.72 17.54
C GLU A 284 0.57 -15.86 16.87
N ILE A 285 1.04 -15.69 15.63
CA ILE A 285 1.92 -16.66 14.95
C ILE A 285 3.19 -16.87 15.77
N LYS A 286 3.80 -15.80 16.30
CA LYS A 286 5.00 -15.92 17.14
C LYS A 286 4.72 -16.78 18.38
N ASN A 287 3.64 -16.50 19.10
CA ASN A 287 3.27 -17.24 20.30
C ASN A 287 2.99 -18.72 20.00
N LYS A 288 2.24 -19.00 18.92
CA LYS A 288 1.98 -20.37 18.46
C LYS A 288 3.25 -21.09 18.00
N SER A 289 4.18 -20.38 17.38
CA SER A 289 5.49 -20.94 16.98
C SER A 289 6.35 -21.32 18.18
N ILE A 290 6.32 -20.50 19.25
CA ILE A 290 7.00 -20.82 20.51
C ILE A 290 6.39 -22.08 21.13
N GLN A 291 5.06 -22.15 21.25
CA GLN A 291 4.37 -23.34 21.76
C GLN A 291 4.67 -24.59 20.92
N LEU A 292 4.84 -24.43 19.60
CA LEU A 292 5.19 -25.53 18.72
C LEU A 292 6.66 -25.97 18.88
N ASN A 293 7.58 -25.03 19.09
CA ASN A 293 8.99 -25.31 19.38
C ASN A 293 9.17 -26.06 20.71
N GLU A 294 8.34 -25.78 21.71
CA GLU A 294 8.33 -26.53 22.98
C GLU A 294 7.98 -28.02 22.74
N ILE A 295 7.05 -28.29 21.82
CA ILE A 295 6.63 -29.65 21.48
C ILE A 295 7.61 -30.33 20.51
N CYS A 296 8.15 -29.58 19.56
CA CYS A 296 9.00 -30.04 18.46
C CYS A 296 10.12 -29.03 18.22
N SER A 297 11.31 -29.25 18.79
CA SER A 297 12.41 -28.27 18.82
C SER A 297 13.02 -28.03 17.44
N SER A 298 12.93 -29.02 16.56
CA SER A 298 13.39 -28.95 15.18
C SER A 298 12.31 -28.42 14.22
N PHE A 299 11.20 -27.93 14.76
CA PHE A 299 10.20 -27.22 13.99
C PHE A 299 10.85 -26.03 13.28
N ASN A 300 10.49 -25.85 12.01
CA ASN A 300 10.99 -24.76 11.21
C ASN A 300 9.81 -24.05 10.54
N LEU A 301 9.58 -22.80 10.95
CA LEU A 301 8.49 -22.00 10.43
C LEU A 301 8.64 -21.77 8.92
N ALA A 302 9.83 -21.47 8.40
CA ALA A 302 10.01 -21.31 6.96
C ALA A 302 9.65 -22.57 6.15
N ASN A 303 9.86 -23.77 6.70
CA ASN A 303 9.47 -25.03 6.05
C ASN A 303 7.94 -25.17 5.98
N GLU A 304 7.20 -24.87 7.05
CA GLU A 304 5.72 -24.86 6.99
C GLU A 304 5.18 -23.87 5.97
N PHE A 305 5.86 -22.73 5.80
CA PHE A 305 5.47 -21.71 4.84
C PHE A 305 5.97 -21.98 3.42
N LYS A 306 6.86 -22.96 3.22
CA LYS A 306 7.50 -23.22 1.93
C LYS A 306 6.48 -23.54 0.85
N ASP A 307 5.48 -24.36 1.17
CA ASP A 307 4.43 -24.73 0.22
C ASP A 307 3.52 -23.56 -0.14
N LEU A 308 3.16 -22.73 0.84
CA LEU A 308 2.39 -21.52 0.58
C LEU A 308 3.18 -20.52 -0.26
N ILE A 309 4.45 -20.25 0.08
CA ILE A 309 5.31 -19.37 -0.71
C ILE A 309 5.45 -19.90 -2.13
N ARG A 310 5.60 -21.22 -2.29
CA ARG A 310 5.68 -21.86 -3.60
C ARG A 310 4.37 -21.66 -4.37
N LEU A 311 3.22 -21.90 -3.75
CA LEU A 311 1.91 -21.66 -4.35
C LEU A 311 1.76 -20.21 -4.80
N LEU A 312 2.09 -19.25 -3.93
CA LEU A 312 2.04 -17.82 -4.23
C LEU A 312 2.97 -17.43 -5.38
N LYS A 313 4.18 -18.01 -5.43
CA LYS A 313 5.11 -17.80 -6.55
C LYS A 313 4.56 -18.35 -7.86
N THR A 314 3.94 -19.54 -7.83
CA THR A 314 3.30 -20.14 -9.00
C THR A 314 2.13 -19.29 -9.49
N GLU A 315 1.24 -18.87 -8.58
CA GLU A 315 0.13 -17.95 -8.87
C GLU A 315 0.68 -16.65 -9.47
N SER A 316 1.69 -16.03 -8.84
CA SER A 316 2.33 -14.80 -9.33
C SER A 316 2.91 -14.94 -10.74
N ASN A 317 3.50 -16.09 -11.07
CA ASN A 317 4.08 -16.34 -12.40
C ASN A 317 3.02 -16.55 -13.48
N SER A 318 1.83 -17.00 -13.12
CA SER A 318 0.70 -17.19 -14.04
C SER A 318 -0.02 -15.88 -14.42
N ILE A 319 0.27 -14.78 -13.71
CA ILE A 319 -0.33 -13.46 -13.97
C ILE A 319 0.27 -12.86 -15.25
N ARG A 320 -0.60 -12.57 -16.23
CA ARG A 320 -0.20 -11.95 -17.51
C ARG A 320 0.01 -10.44 -17.41
N ASN A 321 -0.71 -9.75 -16.51
CA ASN A 321 -0.59 -8.32 -16.30
C ASN A 321 0.69 -7.98 -15.51
N SER A 322 1.59 -7.19 -16.11
CA SER A 322 2.92 -6.88 -15.55
C SER A 322 2.85 -6.13 -14.22
N GLU A 323 1.92 -5.17 -14.09
CA GLU A 323 1.75 -4.38 -12.86
C GLU A 323 1.24 -5.25 -11.70
N THR A 324 0.24 -6.09 -11.97
CA THR A 324 -0.33 -7.03 -10.99
C THR A 324 0.70 -8.07 -10.56
N LYS A 325 1.54 -8.54 -11.50
CA LYS A 325 2.66 -9.43 -11.21
C LYS A 325 3.70 -8.77 -10.29
N LEU A 326 4.07 -7.52 -10.55
CA LEU A 326 4.97 -6.75 -9.69
C LEU A 326 4.42 -6.58 -8.27
N LYS A 327 3.11 -6.31 -8.13
CA LYS A 327 2.42 -6.24 -6.82
C LYS A 327 2.47 -7.58 -6.08
N ALA A 328 2.20 -8.69 -6.77
CA ALA A 328 2.27 -10.04 -6.20
C ALA A 328 3.71 -10.42 -5.77
N GLU A 329 4.72 -10.10 -6.58
CA GLU A 329 6.13 -10.33 -6.23
C GLU A 329 6.57 -9.50 -5.02
N LYS A 330 6.14 -8.23 -4.95
CA LYS A 330 6.40 -7.34 -3.80
C LYS A 330 5.76 -7.90 -2.52
N PHE A 331 4.53 -8.42 -2.63
CA PHE A 331 3.84 -9.12 -1.54
C PHE A 331 4.63 -10.35 -1.06
N ILE A 332 5.06 -11.22 -1.99
CA ILE A 332 5.86 -12.41 -1.67
C ILE A 332 7.18 -12.03 -0.99
N ARG A 333 7.85 -10.95 -1.44
CA ARG A 333 9.08 -10.46 -0.81
C ARG A 333 8.83 -9.98 0.63
N LYS A 334 7.75 -9.22 0.86
CA LYS A 334 7.35 -8.79 2.21
C LYS A 334 7.09 -9.98 3.12
N LEU A 335 6.34 -10.98 2.64
CA LEU A 335 6.06 -12.21 3.40
C LEU A 335 7.34 -13.01 3.73
N ASN A 336 8.27 -13.13 2.78
CA ASN A 336 9.56 -13.80 3.05
C ASN A 336 10.42 -13.05 4.08
N LYS A 337 10.50 -11.72 3.97
CA LYS A 337 11.20 -10.90 4.98
C LYS A 337 10.55 -11.05 6.35
N PHE A 338 9.22 -11.11 6.37
CA PHE A 338 8.43 -11.29 7.58
C PHE A 338 8.70 -12.64 8.26
N ILE A 339 8.75 -13.75 7.52
CA ILE A 339 9.07 -15.08 8.07
C ILE A 339 10.48 -15.09 8.67
N ARG A 340 11.47 -14.53 7.97
CA ARG A 340 12.85 -14.43 8.48
C ARG A 340 12.93 -13.66 9.81
N LEU A 341 12.18 -12.57 9.94
CA LEU A 341 12.12 -11.79 11.18
C LEU A 341 11.52 -12.58 12.35
N ILE A 342 10.55 -13.46 12.09
CA ILE A 342 10.03 -14.36 13.13
C ILE A 342 11.11 -15.37 13.52
N GLU A 343 11.75 -16.02 12.54
CA GLU A 343 12.79 -17.03 12.81
C GLU A 343 13.95 -16.48 13.64
N GLU A 344 14.42 -15.27 13.34
CA GLU A 344 15.47 -14.57 14.11
C GLU A 344 15.04 -14.26 15.54
N LYS A 345 13.76 -13.89 15.75
CA LYS A 345 13.20 -13.57 17.07
C LYS A 345 12.78 -14.79 17.88
N THR A 346 12.69 -15.97 17.28
CA THR A 346 12.43 -17.24 17.96
C THR A 346 13.69 -18.01 18.36
N ARG A 347 14.87 -17.61 17.84
CA ARG A 347 16.17 -18.21 18.16
C ARG A 347 16.91 -17.51 19.31
N LYS A 348 16.42 -16.35 19.77
CA LYS A 348 16.83 -15.68 21.00
C LYS A 348 15.80 -15.98 22.07
#